data_AF-A0A950BE15-F1
#
_entry.id   AF-A0A950BE15-F1
#
_cell.length_a   1.000
_cell.length_b   1.000
_cell.length_c   1.000
_cell.angle_alpha   90.00
_cell.angle_beta   90.00
_cell.angle_gamma   90.00
#
_symmetry.space_group_name_H-M   'P 1'
#
loop_
_entity.id
_entity.type
_entity.pdbx_description
1 polymer ?
#
loop_
_entity_poly.entity_id
_entity_poly.type
_entity_poly.pdbx_seq_one_letter_code
_entity_poly.pdbx_strand_id
1 'polypeptide(L)'
;MEPNEYIETFFDSLNTQLPQARVRPDGKSATYKNLVVQATWADELWEVQLKNNGSEPIRRQYDPTRARSSEAAANYFVDELRRATGQEPVERPQTRHFGQRRQKV
;
A
#
# COMPACT_ATOMS: atom_id res chain seq x y z
N MET A 1 10.42 9.80 13.24
CA MET A 1 9.17 9.55 12.53
C MET A 1 8.26 8.82 13.50
N GLU A 2 7.20 9.45 13.93
CA GLU A 2 6.18 8.85 14.79
C GLU A 2 5.44 7.74 14.04
N PRO A 3 4.94 6.71 14.73
CA PRO A 3 4.17 5.63 14.12
C PRO A 3 3.01 6.14 13.23
N ASN A 4 2.37 7.27 13.58
CA ASN A 4 1.30 7.80 12.74
C ASN A 4 1.80 8.41 11.41
N GLU A 5 2.99 8.99 11.38
CA GLU A 5 3.54 9.60 10.15
C GLU A 5 3.74 8.57 9.03
N TYR A 6 4.04 7.31 9.38
CA TYR A 6 4.14 6.21 8.39
C TYR A 6 2.80 5.88 7.74
N ILE A 7 1.73 5.90 8.53
CA ILE A 7 0.36 5.64 8.07
C ILE A 7 -0.13 6.80 7.19
N GLU A 8 0.14 8.04 7.61
CA GLU A 8 -0.18 9.24 6.84
C GLU A 8 0.55 9.24 5.49
N THR A 9 1.87 9.00 5.50
CA THR A 9 2.68 8.89 4.28
C THR A 9 2.17 7.80 3.34
N PHE A 10 1.74 6.67 3.90
CA PHE A 10 1.13 5.58 3.13
C PHE A 10 -0.17 6.02 2.44
N PHE A 11 -1.09 6.66 3.16
CA PHE A 11 -2.36 7.09 2.58
C PHE A 11 -2.21 8.26 1.61
N ASP A 12 -1.24 9.15 1.85
CA ASP A 12 -0.86 10.21 0.90
C ASP A 12 -0.33 9.62 -0.42
N SER A 13 0.58 8.65 -0.33
CA SER A 13 1.12 7.93 -1.49
C SER A 13 0.03 7.13 -2.23
N LEU A 14 -0.88 6.51 -1.49
CA LEU A 14 -2.02 5.78 -2.06
C LEU A 14 -2.96 6.73 -2.80
N ASN A 15 -3.30 7.88 -2.19
CA ASN A 15 -4.21 8.86 -2.78
C ASN A 15 -3.61 9.54 -4.01
N THR A 16 -2.29 9.79 -4.03
CA THR A 16 -1.59 10.31 -5.20
C THR A 16 -1.69 9.37 -6.41
N GLN A 17 -1.56 8.06 -6.18
CA GLN A 17 -1.63 7.05 -7.23
C GLN A 17 -3.07 6.62 -7.57
N LEU A 18 -4.00 6.85 -6.64
CA LEU A 18 -5.41 6.51 -6.78
C LEU A 18 -6.30 7.64 -6.23
N PRO A 19 -6.45 8.77 -6.94
CA PRO A 19 -7.15 9.98 -6.44
C PRO A 19 -8.64 9.78 -6.13
N GLN A 20 -9.20 8.67 -6.62
CA GLN A 20 -10.58 8.26 -6.36
C GLN A 20 -10.73 7.55 -5.01
N ALA A 21 -9.64 7.16 -4.36
CA ALA A 21 -9.66 6.60 -3.02
C ALA A 21 -9.94 7.72 -2.01
N ARG A 22 -10.96 7.54 -1.17
CA ARG A 22 -11.30 8.51 -0.13
C ARG A 22 -10.68 8.08 1.18
N VAL A 23 -9.65 8.79 1.61
CA VAL A 23 -9.10 8.67 2.97
C VAL A 23 -10.15 9.18 3.95
N ARG A 24 -10.41 8.41 5.00
CA ARG A 24 -11.40 8.76 6.02
C ARG A 24 -10.83 9.76 7.03
N PRO A 25 -11.68 10.50 7.78
CA PRO A 25 -11.25 11.50 8.74
C PRO A 25 -10.35 10.95 9.87
N ASP A 26 -10.40 9.64 10.15
CA ASP A 26 -9.52 8.99 11.12
C ASP A 26 -8.05 8.90 10.65
N GLY A 27 -7.78 9.15 9.37
CA GLY A 27 -6.42 9.09 8.80
C GLY A 27 -5.82 7.69 8.74
N LYS A 28 -6.58 6.65 9.11
CA LYS A 28 -6.11 5.26 9.25
C LYS A 28 -6.81 4.30 8.29
N SER A 29 -7.71 4.81 7.46
CA SER A 29 -8.41 4.00 6.47
C SER A 29 -8.76 4.80 5.22
N ALA A 30 -8.82 4.11 4.09
CA ALA A 30 -9.26 4.64 2.82
C ALA A 30 -10.27 3.69 2.17
N THR A 31 -11.25 4.26 1.47
CA THR A 31 -12.27 3.51 0.74
C THR A 31 -12.09 3.74 -0.76
N TYR A 32 -12.11 2.66 -1.54
CA TYR A 32 -12.07 2.72 -2.99
C TYR A 32 -13.12 1.80 -3.60
N LYS A 33 -14.13 2.37 -4.27
CA LYS A 33 -15.35 1.64 -4.68
C LYS A 33 -15.96 0.90 -3.48
N ASN A 34 -16.04 -0.43 -3.53
CA ASN A 34 -16.56 -1.29 -2.45
C ASN A 34 -15.46 -1.89 -1.55
N LEU A 35 -14.21 -1.44 -1.72
CA LEU A 35 -13.04 -1.93 -1.00
C LEU A 35 -12.63 -0.95 0.10
N VAL A 36 -12.15 -1.50 1.22
CA VAL A 36 -11.64 -0.71 2.34
C VAL A 36 -10.21 -1.14 2.65
N VAL A 37 -9.27 -0.20 2.58
CA VAL A 37 -7.90 -0.37 3.07
C VAL A 37 -7.81 0.28 4.44
N GLN A 38 -7.21 -0.43 5.38
CA GLN A 38 -7.03 0.02 6.76
C GLN A 38 -5.58 -0.22 7.17
N ALA A 39 -5.00 0.73 7.88
CA ALA A 39 -3.65 0.65 8.43
C ALA A 39 -3.73 0.80 9.95
N THR A 40 -3.08 -0.11 10.68
CA THR A 40 -3.09 -0.17 12.14
C THR A 40 -1.72 -0.57 12.67
N TRP A 41 -1.48 -0.25 13.94
CA TRP A 41 -0.31 -0.73 14.68
C TRP A 41 -0.66 -1.99 15.45
N ALA A 42 0.15 -3.04 15.29
CA ALA A 42 0.00 -4.32 15.99
C ALA A 42 1.38 -4.86 16.34
N ASP A 43 1.64 -5.08 17.64
CA ASP A 43 2.89 -5.67 18.15
C ASP A 43 4.17 -5.02 17.57
N GLU A 44 4.24 -3.68 17.66
CA GLU A 44 5.35 -2.84 17.14
C GLU A 44 5.50 -2.84 15.60
N LEU A 45 4.67 -3.60 14.90
CA LEU A 45 4.61 -3.65 13.44
C LEU A 45 3.44 -2.82 12.92
N TRP A 46 3.65 -2.30 11.71
CA TRP A 46 2.59 -1.63 10.97
C TRP A 46 1.86 -2.64 10.09
N GLU A 47 0.59 -2.89 10.39
CA GLU A 47 -0.28 -3.79 9.64
C GLU A 47 -1.17 -3.02 8.68
N VAL A 48 -1.28 -3.49 7.44
CA VAL A 48 -2.23 -3.00 6.45
C VAL A 48 -3.14 -4.14 6.00
N GLN A 49 -4.44 -3.85 6.01
CA GLN A 49 -5.48 -4.78 5.62
C GLN A 49 -6.31 -4.20 4.48
N LEU A 50 -6.55 -5.00 3.44
CA LEU A 50 -7.54 -4.74 2.39
C LEU A 50 -8.73 -5.66 2.59
N LYS A 51 -9.91 -5.07 2.80
CA LYS A 51 -11.20 -5.77 2.92
C LYS A 51 -11.96 -5.61 1.61
N ASN A 52 -12.36 -6.75 1.02
CA ASN A 52 -13.25 -6.82 -0.13
C ASN A 52 -14.55 -7.50 0.29
N ASN A 53 -15.69 -6.93 -0.10
CA ASN A 53 -17.01 -7.47 0.22
C ASN A 53 -17.28 -8.69 -0.69
N GLY A 54 -16.71 -9.84 -0.33
CA GLY A 54 -16.83 -11.09 -1.09
C GLY A 54 -15.53 -11.91 -1.23
N SER A 55 -14.42 -11.50 -0.61
CA SER A 55 -13.16 -12.27 -0.62
C SER A 55 -12.47 -12.18 0.73
N GLU A 56 -11.56 -13.12 1.00
CA GLU A 56 -10.74 -13.08 2.20
C GLU A 56 -9.92 -11.77 2.24
N PRO A 57 -9.81 -11.14 3.42
CA PRO A 57 -9.07 -9.90 3.55
C PRO A 57 -7.58 -10.15 3.37
N ILE A 58 -6.94 -9.34 2.54
CA ILE A 58 -5.48 -9.36 2.37
C ILE A 58 -4.86 -8.61 3.54
N ARG A 59 -3.93 -9.23 4.26
CA ARG A 59 -3.20 -8.62 5.38
C ARG A 59 -1.70 -8.68 5.13
N ARG A 60 -1.02 -7.58 5.40
CA ARG A 60 0.45 -7.51 5.37
C ARG A 60 0.97 -6.67 6.52
N GLN A 61 2.06 -7.15 7.11
CA GLN A 61 2.78 -6.45 8.16
C GLN A 61 4.09 -5.90 7.60
N TYR A 62 4.46 -4.72 8.07
CA TYR A 62 5.62 -3.98 7.65
C TYR A 62 6.38 -3.49 8.87
N ASP A 63 7.69 -3.54 8.75
CA ASP A 63 8.60 -2.97 9.73
C ASP A 63 8.79 -1.47 9.42
N PRO A 64 8.37 -0.56 10.31
CA PRO A 64 8.49 0.88 10.08
C PRO A 64 9.93 1.39 10.17
N THR A 65 10.83 0.63 10.80
CA THR A 65 12.25 1.00 10.89
C THR A 65 12.96 0.88 9.53
N ARG A 66 12.32 0.22 8.54
CA ARG A 66 12.82 0.14 7.17
C ARG A 66 12.30 1.32 6.34
N ALA A 67 13.23 2.15 5.88
CA ALA A 67 12.99 3.41 5.16
C ALA A 67 12.18 3.35 3.85
N ARG A 68 11.76 2.17 3.38
CA ARG A 68 10.95 1.98 2.14
C ARG A 68 9.60 1.31 2.37
N SER A 69 9.22 1.04 3.62
CA SER A 69 8.02 0.26 3.92
C SER A 69 6.72 0.94 3.47
N SER A 70 6.56 2.25 3.70
CA SER A 70 5.32 2.96 3.35
C SER A 70 5.06 3.05 1.85
N GLU A 71 6.08 3.39 1.05
CA GLU A 71 5.94 3.49 -0.41
C GLU A 71 5.74 2.10 -1.04
N ALA A 72 6.51 1.09 -0.61
CA ALA A 72 6.35 -0.28 -1.10
C ALA A 72 4.96 -0.86 -0.74
N ALA A 73 4.47 -0.57 0.46
CA ALA A 73 3.13 -0.95 0.87
C ALA A 73 2.06 -0.22 0.06
N ALA A 74 2.16 1.11 -0.08
CA ALA A 74 1.23 1.89 -0.92
C ALA A 74 1.19 1.32 -2.33
N ASN A 75 2.35 0.94 -2.86
CA ASN A 75 2.42 0.38 -4.18
C ASN A 75 1.64 -0.93 -4.29
N TYR A 76 1.95 -1.89 -3.41
CA TYR A 76 1.27 -3.17 -3.38
C TYR A 76 -0.26 -3.02 -3.24
N PHE A 77 -0.72 -2.20 -2.29
CA PHE A 77 -2.15 -2.05 -2.04
C PHE A 77 -2.89 -1.30 -3.15
N VAL A 78 -2.24 -0.36 -3.84
CA VAL A 78 -2.82 0.27 -5.04
C VAL A 78 -3.03 -0.75 -6.16
N ASP A 79 -2.07 -1.65 -6.39
CA ASP A 79 -2.23 -2.69 -7.42
C ASP A 79 -3.33 -3.68 -7.05
N GLU A 80 -3.40 -4.11 -5.78
CA GLU A 80 -4.47 -5.00 -5.32
C GLU A 80 -5.85 -4.32 -5.39
N LEU A 81 -5.95 -3.03 -5.07
CA LEU A 81 -7.18 -2.24 -5.25
C LEU A 81 -7.60 -2.16 -6.72
N ARG A 82 -6.66 -1.94 -7.64
CA ARG A 82 -6.93 -1.88 -9.08
C ARG A 82 -7.33 -3.26 -9.60
N ARG A 83 -6.57 -4.30 -9.26
CA ARG A 83 -6.84 -5.68 -9.63
C ARG A 83 -8.21 -6.16 -9.15
N ALA A 84 -8.55 -5.90 -7.89
CA ALA A 84 -9.85 -6.25 -7.31
C ALA A 84 -11.03 -5.51 -7.97
N THR A 85 -10.77 -4.43 -8.70
CA THR A 85 -11.78 -3.68 -9.46
C THR A 85 -11.68 -3.88 -10.97
N GLY A 86 -10.91 -4.87 -11.43
CA GLY A 86 -10.73 -5.21 -12.85
C GLY A 86 -9.85 -4.22 -13.63
N GLN A 87 -9.10 -3.36 -12.94
CA GLN A 87 -8.17 -2.41 -13.56
C GLN A 87 -6.75 -2.98 -13.57
N GLU A 88 -6.00 -2.65 -14.62
CA GLU A 88 -4.58 -2.98 -14.72
C GLU A 88 -3.76 -2.24 -13.64
N PRO A 89 -2.62 -2.77 -13.19
CA PRO A 89 -1.70 -2.11 -12.24
C PRO A 89 -1.30 -0.68 -12.64
N VAL A 90 -0.84 0.14 -11.69
CA VAL A 90 -0.25 1.46 -12.05
C VAL A 90 1.09 1.22 -12.74
N GLU A 91 1.27 1.76 -13.95
CA GLU A 91 2.60 1.88 -14.56
C GLU A 91 3.43 2.86 -13.74
N ARG A 92 4.27 2.30 -12.86
CA ARG A 92 5.25 3.07 -12.08
C ARG A 92 6.56 3.13 -12.85
N PRO A 93 7.29 4.26 -12.82
CA PRO A 93 8.65 4.27 -13.33
C PRO A 93 9.43 3.19 -12.58
N GLN A 94 9.91 2.18 -13.30
CA GLN A 94 10.79 1.18 -12.71
C GLN A 94 11.97 1.96 -12.15
N THR A 95 12.04 2.11 -10.82
CA THR A 95 13.30 2.44 -10.17
C THR A 95 14.21 1.31 -10.62
N ARG A 96 15.10 1.59 -11.56
CA ARG A 96 16.09 0.65 -12.06
C ARG A 96 16.79 0.08 -10.83
N HIS A 97 16.33 -1.07 -10.36
CA HIS A 97 17.21 -1.97 -9.67
C HIS A 97 18.29 -2.25 -10.69
N PHE A 98 19.46 -1.63 -10.48
CA PHE A 98 20.73 -2.11 -11.01
C PHE A 98 20.98 -3.51 -10.41
N GLY A 99 20.09 -4.46 -10.73
CA GLY A 99 20.34 -5.87 -10.70
C GLY A 99 21.17 -6.13 -11.93
N GLN A 100 22.47 -5.91 -11.80
CA GLN A 100 23.49 -6.41 -12.70
C GLN A 100 23.21 -7.92 -12.85
N ARG A 101 22.48 -8.29 -13.90
CA ARG A 101 22.36 -9.66 -14.35
C ARG A 101 23.78 -10.10 -14.65
N ARG A 102 24.38 -10.87 -13.75
CA ARG A 102 25.46 -11.81 -14.08
C ARG A 102 24.92 -12.71 -15.20
N GLN A 103 25.14 -12.33 -16.45
CA GLN A 103 25.15 -13.29 -17.55
C GLN A 103 26.54 -13.88 -17.59
N LYS A 104 26.61 -15.15 -17.18
CA LYS A 104 27.70 -16.05 -17.53
C LYS A 104 27.78 -16.12 -19.06
N VAL A 105 28.98 -15.91 -19.60
CA VAL A 105 29.45 -16.54 -20.84
C VAL A 105 30.87 -17.00 -20.57
#